data_AF-A0AAJ4AUQ5-F1
#
_entry.id   AF-A0AAJ4AUQ5-F1
#
_cell.length_a   1.000
_cell.length_b   1.000
_cell.length_c   1.000
_cell.angle_alpha   90.00
_cell.angle_beta   90.00
_cell.angle_gamma   90.00
#
_symmetry.space_group_name_H-M   'P 1'
#
loop_
_entity.id
_entity.type
_entity.pdbx_description
1 polymer ?
#
loop_
_entity_poly.entity_id
_entity_poly.type
_entity_poly.pdbx_seq_one_letter_code
_entity_poly.pdbx_strand_id
1 'polypeptide(L)'
;MRRLNQSEVRANTPTRFAVNHRAPTYDVAQSALGENHGGWTAANHFKMTGSEVFIHMDRLEPNCKGEFAGDKIHLSVAPEDVPHAFNAIGKILQASDSPVDSWKVTDMKCLQAEMLAAKQRVALGAQFTIYAKPDRADNTYSPEYMGKMRGMISSIEQELSAAGVRQSSHRPDSDVSPGHWSYASYRNEHKSNRSGTSNQHRNLEAEPFFQLVSFSDGASGSSRSSADHQALLPPPWAR
;
A
#
# COMPACT_ATOMS: atom_id res chain seq x y z
N MET A 1 25.54 -10.26 -5.06
CA MET A 1 24.07 -10.25 -5.11
C MET A 1 23.61 -9.28 -6.17
N ARG A 2 22.81 -9.73 -7.15
CA ARG A 2 22.15 -8.85 -8.13
C ARG A 2 21.04 -8.08 -7.41
N ARG A 3 21.04 -6.75 -7.50
CA ARG A 3 19.96 -5.93 -6.96
C ARG A 3 18.71 -6.11 -7.84
N LEU A 4 17.54 -6.28 -7.21
CA LEU A 4 16.26 -6.22 -7.91
C LEU A 4 16.14 -4.91 -8.68
N ASN A 5 15.49 -4.96 -9.84
CA ASN A 5 15.22 -3.76 -10.64
C ASN A 5 13.75 -3.65 -11.08
N GLN A 6 13.37 -2.47 -11.57
CA GLN A 6 11.99 -2.17 -11.97
C GLN A 6 11.46 -3.08 -13.09
N SER A 7 12.33 -3.59 -13.98
CA SER A 7 11.90 -4.47 -15.07
C SER A 7 11.46 -5.84 -14.55
N GLU A 8 12.17 -6.39 -13.56
CA GLU A 8 11.83 -7.65 -12.91
C GLU A 8 10.52 -7.53 -12.11
N VAL A 9 10.33 -6.39 -11.42
CA VAL A 9 9.08 -6.09 -10.70
C VAL A 9 7.91 -5.92 -11.67
N ARG A 10 8.11 -5.18 -12.77
CA ARG A 10 7.07 -4.97 -13.79
C ARG A 10 6.63 -6.29 -14.43
N ALA A 11 7.59 -7.17 -14.77
CA ALA A 11 7.30 -8.48 -15.35
C ALA A 11 6.44 -9.37 -14.43
N ASN A 12 6.52 -9.15 -13.11
CA ASN A 12 5.77 -9.88 -12.11
C ASN A 12 4.58 -9.10 -11.53
N THR A 13 4.22 -7.95 -12.11
CA THR A 13 3.10 -7.15 -11.62
C THR A 13 1.79 -7.68 -12.20
N PRO A 14 0.90 -8.30 -11.38
CA PRO A 14 -0.40 -8.72 -11.87
C PRO A 14 -1.31 -7.50 -12.07
N THR A 15 -2.21 -7.59 -13.05
CA THR A 15 -3.25 -6.57 -13.30
C THR A 15 -4.57 -6.90 -12.62
N ARG A 16 -4.70 -8.09 -12.03
CA ARG A 16 -5.88 -8.59 -11.32
C ARG A 16 -5.44 -9.52 -10.20
N PHE A 17 -6.20 -9.51 -9.10
CA PHE A 17 -6.08 -10.45 -8.00
C PHE A 17 -7.30 -11.35 -7.96
N ALA A 18 -7.16 -12.52 -7.35
CA ALA A 18 -8.34 -13.24 -6.88
C ALA A 18 -9.12 -12.36 -5.88
N VAL A 19 -10.39 -12.71 -5.64
CA VAL A 19 -11.20 -12.04 -4.62
C VAL A 19 -11.61 -13.04 -3.56
N ASN A 20 -11.41 -12.69 -2.29
CA ASN A 20 -11.92 -13.50 -1.19
C ASN A 20 -13.37 -13.12 -0.89
N HIS A 21 -14.32 -13.88 -1.43
CA HIS A 21 -15.76 -13.67 -1.20
C HIS A 21 -16.20 -13.92 0.25
N ARG A 22 -15.34 -14.51 1.09
CA ARG A 22 -15.61 -14.73 2.52
C ARG A 22 -15.01 -13.64 3.41
N ALA A 23 -14.32 -12.66 2.85
CA ALA A 23 -13.87 -11.48 3.60
C ALA A 23 -15.07 -10.80 4.27
N PRO A 24 -14.94 -10.36 5.54
CA PRO A 24 -16.04 -9.71 6.25
C PRO A 24 -16.34 -8.35 5.62
N THR A 25 -17.54 -7.83 5.89
CA THR A 25 -17.79 -6.38 5.72
C THR A 25 -17.24 -5.61 6.91
N TYR A 26 -17.14 -4.29 6.79
CA TYR A 26 -16.67 -3.44 7.88
C TYR A 26 -17.51 -3.58 9.15
N ASP A 27 -18.84 -3.63 9.04
CA ASP A 27 -19.73 -3.79 10.20
C ASP A 27 -19.54 -5.14 10.91
N VAL A 28 -19.28 -6.21 10.14
CA VAL A 28 -18.95 -7.53 10.70
C VAL A 28 -17.60 -7.46 11.41
N ALA A 29 -16.59 -6.91 10.75
CA ALA A 29 -15.23 -6.74 11.29
C ALA A 29 -15.20 -5.89 12.58
N GLN A 30 -16.06 -4.88 12.68
CA GLN A 30 -16.21 -4.05 13.88
C GLN A 30 -16.68 -4.83 15.11
N SER A 31 -17.30 -5.98 14.94
CA SER A 31 -17.76 -6.82 16.05
C SER A 31 -16.93 -8.09 16.24
N ALA A 32 -15.92 -8.29 15.41
CA ALA A 32 -15.10 -9.49 15.41
C ALA A 32 -14.16 -9.54 16.61
N LEU A 33 -13.98 -10.73 17.17
CA LEU A 33 -13.15 -11.06 18.33
C LEU A 33 -12.08 -12.12 18.00
N GLY A 34 -11.85 -12.38 16.71
CA GLY A 34 -10.85 -13.35 16.21
C GLY A 34 -11.43 -14.42 15.30
N GLU A 35 -12.66 -14.27 14.81
CA GLU A 35 -13.32 -15.23 13.93
C GLU A 35 -12.61 -15.36 12.57
N ASN A 36 -12.70 -16.56 11.98
CA ASN A 36 -12.13 -16.87 10.66
C ASN A 36 -13.07 -16.44 9.52
N HIS A 37 -12.56 -15.59 8.64
CA HIS A 37 -13.19 -15.10 7.43
C HIS A 37 -12.42 -15.52 6.17
N GLY A 38 -12.49 -16.82 5.86
CA GLY A 38 -11.93 -17.36 4.62
C GLY A 38 -10.40 -17.43 4.60
N GLY A 39 -9.79 -17.84 5.71
CA GLY A 39 -8.34 -17.95 5.86
C GLY A 39 -7.68 -16.77 6.57
N TRP A 40 -8.49 -15.84 7.09
CA TRP A 40 -8.07 -14.63 7.78
C TRP A 40 -8.81 -14.50 9.10
N THR A 41 -8.15 -14.05 10.15
CA THR A 41 -8.81 -13.63 11.39
C THR A 41 -9.17 -12.17 11.30
N ALA A 42 -10.34 -11.79 11.81
CA ALA A 42 -10.70 -10.40 12.07
C ALA A 42 -10.78 -10.19 13.59
N ALA A 43 -10.03 -9.24 14.13
CA ALA A 43 -9.97 -9.00 15.58
C ALA A 43 -10.05 -7.51 15.89
N ASN A 44 -11.15 -7.07 16.51
CA ASN A 44 -11.28 -5.70 17.00
C ASN A 44 -10.60 -5.56 18.37
N HIS A 45 -9.40 -4.99 18.36
CA HIS A 45 -8.59 -4.87 19.58
C HIS A 45 -9.17 -3.88 20.59
N PHE A 46 -9.97 -2.90 20.14
CA PHE A 46 -10.68 -2.01 21.07
C PHE A 46 -11.66 -2.81 21.91
N LYS A 47 -12.45 -3.68 21.29
CA LYS A 47 -13.43 -4.53 21.98
C LYS A 47 -12.76 -5.59 22.85
N MET A 48 -11.66 -6.18 22.38
CA MET A 48 -10.97 -7.24 23.11
C MET A 48 -10.17 -6.73 24.31
N THR A 49 -9.54 -5.56 24.19
CA THR A 49 -8.52 -5.11 25.17
C THR A 49 -8.70 -3.66 25.64
N GLY A 50 -9.52 -2.85 24.97
CA GLY A 50 -9.66 -1.41 25.23
C GLY A 50 -8.44 -0.55 24.89
N SER A 51 -7.36 -1.14 24.38
CA SER A 51 -6.06 -0.47 24.27
C SER A 51 -5.84 0.26 22.93
N GLU A 52 -6.27 -0.34 21.83
CA GLU A 52 -6.08 0.14 20.46
C GLU A 52 -7.40 0.41 19.75
N VAL A 53 -7.41 1.35 18.79
CA VAL A 53 -8.61 1.71 18.00
C VAL A 53 -8.59 1.03 16.62
N PHE A 54 -8.03 -0.17 16.54
CA PHE A 54 -7.84 -0.87 15.26
C PHE A 54 -8.55 -2.23 15.26
N ILE A 55 -9.01 -2.59 14.07
CA ILE A 55 -9.41 -3.93 13.71
C ILE A 55 -8.26 -4.54 12.91
N HIS A 56 -7.69 -5.62 13.42
CA HIS A 56 -6.59 -6.34 12.78
C HIS A 56 -7.12 -7.47 11.91
N MET A 57 -6.46 -7.68 10.79
CA MET A 57 -6.75 -8.69 9.78
C MET A 57 -5.48 -9.49 9.52
N ASP A 58 -5.41 -10.72 10.02
CA ASP A 58 -4.22 -11.56 9.94
C ASP A 58 -4.51 -12.86 9.20
N ARG A 59 -3.63 -13.25 8.28
CA ARG A 59 -3.74 -14.52 7.56
C ARG A 59 -3.43 -15.66 8.52
N LEU A 60 -4.30 -16.65 8.58
CA LEU A 60 -4.12 -17.83 9.45
C LEU A 60 -2.84 -18.61 9.13
N GLU A 61 -2.54 -18.74 7.84
CA GLU A 61 -1.34 -19.41 7.34
C GLU A 61 -0.48 -18.41 6.56
N PRO A 62 0.46 -17.70 7.22
CA PRO A 62 1.26 -16.66 6.58
C PRO A 62 2.12 -17.19 5.42
N ASN A 63 2.07 -16.47 4.31
CA ASN A 63 2.90 -16.76 3.14
C ASN A 63 4.35 -16.29 3.35
N CYS A 64 4.55 -15.16 4.01
CA CYS A 64 5.84 -14.50 4.18
C CYS A 64 6.69 -15.19 5.26
N LYS A 65 7.90 -15.61 4.87
CA LYS A 65 8.79 -16.39 5.74
C LYS A 65 9.91 -15.59 6.42
N GLY A 66 10.18 -14.37 5.98
CA GLY A 66 11.21 -13.52 6.59
C GLY A 66 10.75 -12.86 7.89
N GLU A 67 11.50 -11.90 8.38
CA GLU A 67 11.17 -11.02 9.50
C GLU A 67 10.66 -9.68 9.00
N PHE A 68 9.78 -9.03 9.76
CA PHE A 68 9.25 -7.73 9.37
C PHE A 68 10.37 -6.68 9.27
N ALA A 69 10.55 -6.09 8.09
CA ALA A 69 11.62 -5.12 7.81
C ALA A 69 11.21 -3.66 8.02
N GLY A 70 9.99 -3.43 8.51
CA GLY A 70 9.43 -2.12 8.82
C GLY A 70 8.63 -1.46 7.70
N ASP A 71 8.57 -2.08 6.51
CA ASP A 71 7.88 -1.52 5.35
C ASP A 71 6.35 -1.56 5.52
N LYS A 72 5.70 -0.41 5.38
CA LYS A 72 4.24 -0.35 5.41
C LYS A 72 3.66 0.69 4.46
N ILE A 73 2.48 0.36 3.97
CA ILE A 73 1.65 1.25 3.16
C ILE A 73 0.46 1.68 4.02
N HIS A 74 0.16 2.97 4.03
CA HIS A 74 -1.07 3.48 4.59
C HIS A 74 -2.02 3.90 3.47
N LEU A 75 -3.33 3.77 3.70
CA LEU A 75 -4.35 4.34 2.82
C LEU A 75 -5.11 5.43 3.57
N SER A 76 -5.27 6.58 2.90
CA SER A 76 -5.96 7.75 3.45
C SER A 76 -7.21 8.07 2.64
N VAL A 77 -8.38 7.81 3.21
CA VAL A 77 -9.70 8.06 2.60
C VAL A 77 -10.47 9.10 3.44
N ALA A 78 -11.52 9.69 2.88
CA ALA A 78 -12.42 10.53 3.67
C ALA A 78 -12.95 9.71 4.87
N PRO A 79 -12.92 10.23 6.11
CA PRO A 79 -13.28 9.47 7.31
C PRO A 79 -14.64 8.75 7.22
N GLU A 80 -15.62 9.40 6.61
CA GLU A 80 -16.97 8.88 6.41
C GLU A 80 -17.04 7.75 5.37
N ASP A 81 -16.04 7.63 4.49
CA ASP A 81 -15.98 6.60 3.45
C ASP A 81 -15.20 5.35 3.91
N VAL A 82 -14.62 5.33 5.12
CA VAL A 82 -13.84 4.18 5.64
C VAL A 82 -14.60 2.84 5.55
N PRO A 83 -15.87 2.74 5.96
CA PRO A 83 -16.61 1.48 5.83
C PRO A 83 -16.78 1.03 4.37
N HIS A 84 -17.04 1.98 3.48
CA HIS A 84 -17.21 1.72 2.04
C HIS A 84 -15.89 1.31 1.38
N ALA A 85 -14.81 2.03 1.69
CA ALA A 85 -13.45 1.72 1.27
C ALA A 85 -13.03 0.31 1.70
N PHE A 86 -13.28 -0.04 2.97
CA PHE A 86 -13.00 -1.37 3.50
C PHE A 86 -13.72 -2.46 2.70
N ASN A 87 -15.01 -2.28 2.42
CA ASN A 87 -15.80 -3.26 1.68
C ASN A 87 -15.33 -3.40 0.22
N ALA A 88 -14.85 -2.32 -0.38
CA ALA A 88 -14.32 -2.31 -1.75
C ALA A 88 -12.99 -3.09 -1.86
N ILE A 89 -12.03 -2.82 -0.97
CA ILE A 89 -10.67 -3.37 -1.10
C ILE A 89 -10.40 -4.61 -0.25
N GLY A 90 -11.22 -4.89 0.76
CA GLY A 90 -10.99 -5.97 1.72
C GLY A 90 -10.90 -7.34 1.05
N LYS A 91 -11.67 -7.56 -0.03
CA LYS A 91 -11.64 -8.81 -0.81
C LYS A 91 -10.32 -9.03 -1.56
N ILE A 92 -9.65 -7.95 -1.97
CA ILE A 92 -8.34 -7.97 -2.64
C ILE A 92 -7.24 -8.16 -1.60
N LEU A 93 -7.28 -7.38 -0.51
CA LEU A 93 -6.30 -7.51 0.59
C LEU A 93 -6.27 -8.91 1.17
N GLN A 94 -7.44 -9.57 1.26
CA GLN A 94 -7.60 -10.91 1.80
C GLN A 94 -7.62 -12.02 0.74
N ALA A 95 -7.29 -11.70 -0.51
CA ALA A 95 -7.23 -12.68 -1.60
C ALA A 95 -6.19 -13.78 -1.32
N SER A 96 -6.39 -14.98 -1.88
CA SER A 96 -5.45 -16.09 -1.70
C SER A 96 -4.06 -15.75 -2.25
N ASP A 97 -4.01 -15.01 -3.36
CA ASP A 97 -2.81 -14.54 -4.05
C ASP A 97 -2.31 -13.17 -3.57
N SER A 98 -2.95 -12.56 -2.57
CA SER A 98 -2.47 -11.35 -1.89
C SER A 98 -1.05 -11.58 -1.31
N PRO A 99 -0.07 -10.70 -1.59
CA PRO A 99 1.27 -10.75 -0.98
C PRO A 99 1.31 -10.32 0.49
N VAL A 100 0.21 -9.86 1.08
CA VAL A 100 0.21 -9.45 2.49
C VAL A 100 -0.36 -10.55 3.37
N ASP A 101 0.13 -10.60 4.59
CA ASP A 101 -0.34 -11.52 5.64
C ASP A 101 -0.98 -10.79 6.81
N SER A 102 -0.78 -9.47 6.92
CA SER A 102 -1.35 -8.67 7.99
C SER A 102 -1.65 -7.26 7.51
N TRP A 103 -2.80 -6.75 7.90
CA TRP A 103 -3.17 -5.36 7.76
C TRP A 103 -4.19 -5.00 8.83
N LYS A 104 -4.43 -3.71 9.00
CA LYS A 104 -5.44 -3.22 9.95
C LYS A 104 -6.15 -2.00 9.43
N VAL A 105 -7.33 -1.77 9.97
CA VAL A 105 -8.15 -0.58 9.72
C VAL A 105 -8.54 0.06 11.05
N THR A 106 -8.68 1.38 11.07
CA THR A 106 -9.19 2.11 12.23
C THR A 106 -10.67 1.78 12.45
N ASP A 107 -11.07 1.50 13.69
CA ASP A 107 -12.48 1.42 14.08
C ASP A 107 -13.03 2.84 14.31
N MET A 108 -13.79 3.32 13.33
CA MET A 108 -14.31 4.68 13.31
C MET A 108 -15.40 4.91 14.37
N LYS A 109 -16.04 3.85 14.89
CA LYS A 109 -17.07 3.96 15.95
C LYS A 109 -16.44 4.15 17.34
N CYS A 110 -15.17 3.77 17.51
CA CYS A 110 -14.47 3.88 18.80
C CYS A 110 -13.75 5.21 19.00
N LEU A 111 -13.75 6.08 17.98
CA LEU A 111 -13.11 7.38 18.05
C LEU A 111 -14.03 8.39 18.75
N GLN A 112 -13.63 8.81 19.94
CA GLN A 112 -14.29 9.87 20.70
C GLN A 112 -13.51 11.19 20.58
N ALA A 113 -14.22 12.32 20.66
CA ALA A 113 -13.64 13.66 20.55
C ALA A 113 -12.55 13.96 21.60
N GLU A 114 -12.56 13.24 22.72
CA GLU A 114 -11.63 13.36 23.84
C GLU A 114 -10.45 12.37 23.81
N MET A 115 -10.33 11.56 22.75
CA MET A 115 -9.15 10.71 22.58
C MET A 115 -7.88 11.53 22.27
N LEU A 116 -6.73 11.02 22.72
CA LEU A 116 -5.41 11.61 22.43
C LEU A 116 -5.24 11.91 20.94
N ALA A 117 -4.64 13.07 20.62
CA ALA A 117 -4.41 13.52 19.25
C ALA A 117 -3.73 12.47 18.33
N ALA A 118 -2.85 11.63 18.90
CA ALA A 118 -2.22 10.53 18.17
C ALA A 118 -3.20 9.47 17.66
N LYS A 119 -4.29 9.20 18.40
CA LYS A 119 -5.40 8.31 17.99
C LYS A 119 -6.36 9.00 17.03
N GLN A 120 -6.53 10.32 17.13
CA GLN A 120 -7.35 11.08 16.18
C GLN A 120 -6.69 11.21 14.80
N ARG A 121 -5.36 11.26 14.71
CA ARG A 121 -4.67 11.34 13.42
C ARG A 121 -5.05 10.20 12.47
N VAL A 122 -5.12 8.97 13.01
CA VAL A 122 -5.48 7.78 12.23
C VAL A 122 -6.95 7.72 11.84
N ALA A 123 -7.78 8.64 12.34
CA ALA A 123 -9.15 8.85 11.88
C ALA A 123 -9.21 9.68 10.61
N LEU A 124 -8.36 10.71 10.55
CA LEU A 124 -8.37 11.70 9.47
C LEU A 124 -7.63 11.18 8.24
N GLY A 125 -6.56 10.42 8.41
CA GLY A 125 -5.85 9.74 7.33
C GLY A 125 -5.02 8.58 7.84
N ALA A 126 -4.45 7.78 6.93
CA ALA A 126 -3.82 6.51 7.25
C ALA A 126 -4.73 5.56 8.05
N GLN A 127 -6.02 5.53 7.73
CA GLN A 127 -6.99 4.68 8.42
C GLN A 127 -6.68 3.20 8.23
N PHE A 128 -6.11 2.84 7.08
CA PHE A 128 -5.63 1.49 6.77
C PHE A 128 -4.10 1.45 6.90
N THR A 129 -3.57 0.37 7.47
CA THR A 129 -2.14 0.06 7.47
C THR A 129 -1.93 -1.34 6.93
N ILE A 130 -1.12 -1.46 5.88
CA ILE A 130 -0.78 -2.71 5.20
C ILE A 130 0.70 -2.99 5.47
N TYR A 131 1.00 -4.16 6.04
CA TYR A 131 2.36 -4.53 6.42
C TYR A 131 3.02 -5.36 5.31
N ALA A 132 4.13 -4.86 4.78
CA ALA A 132 4.95 -5.59 3.83
C ALA A 132 6.06 -6.35 4.58
N LYS A 133 6.16 -7.65 4.30
CA LYS A 133 7.06 -8.57 4.99
C LYS A 133 7.79 -9.41 3.93
N PRO A 134 9.12 -9.58 4.03
CA PRO A 134 9.89 -10.41 3.10
C PRO A 134 9.31 -11.80 2.95
N ASP A 135 9.11 -12.24 1.70
CA ASP A 135 8.52 -13.53 1.41
C ASP A 135 9.51 -14.69 1.63
N ARG A 136 10.81 -14.41 1.55
CA ARG A 136 11.87 -15.42 1.68
C ARG A 136 12.42 -15.49 3.10
N ALA A 137 12.83 -16.69 3.50
CA ALA A 137 13.40 -16.97 4.82
C ALA A 137 14.77 -16.29 5.05
N ASP A 138 15.44 -15.82 4.00
CA ASP A 138 16.70 -15.06 4.09
C ASP A 138 16.48 -13.54 4.30
N ASN A 139 15.25 -13.13 4.64
CA ASN A 139 14.83 -11.74 4.83
C ASN A 139 14.92 -10.87 3.57
N THR A 140 14.91 -11.47 2.38
CA THR A 140 14.86 -10.73 1.10
C THR A 140 13.48 -10.78 0.46
N TYR A 141 13.15 -9.73 -0.30
CA TYR A 141 11.98 -9.71 -1.16
C TYR A 141 12.29 -10.34 -2.52
N SER A 142 11.42 -11.23 -3.00
CA SER A 142 11.48 -11.74 -4.36
C SER A 142 10.93 -10.75 -5.39
N PRO A 143 11.33 -10.83 -6.67
CA PRO A 143 10.70 -10.09 -7.75
C PRO A 143 9.19 -10.35 -7.84
N GLU A 144 8.76 -11.58 -7.61
CA GLU A 144 7.36 -12.00 -7.61
C GLU A 144 6.57 -11.28 -6.52
N TYR A 145 7.10 -11.23 -5.30
CA TYR A 145 6.50 -10.51 -4.19
C TYR A 145 6.39 -9.01 -4.47
N MET A 146 7.47 -8.39 -4.92
CA MET A 146 7.50 -6.95 -5.23
C MET A 146 6.53 -6.60 -6.35
N GLY A 147 6.44 -7.44 -7.38
CA GLY A 147 5.47 -7.30 -8.46
C GLY A 147 4.05 -7.37 -7.95
N LYS A 148 3.73 -8.37 -7.10
CA LYS A 148 2.41 -8.47 -6.47
C LYS A 148 2.11 -7.29 -5.55
N MET A 149 3.05 -6.79 -4.76
CA MET A 149 2.83 -5.61 -3.91
C MET A 149 2.48 -4.39 -4.76
N ARG A 150 3.24 -4.14 -5.84
CA ARG A 150 2.95 -3.07 -6.80
C ARG A 150 1.57 -3.23 -7.43
N GLY A 151 1.24 -4.44 -7.89
CA GLY A 151 -0.04 -4.76 -8.49
C GLY A 151 -1.19 -4.49 -7.53
N MET A 152 -1.06 -4.93 -6.28
CA MET A 152 -2.09 -4.74 -5.25
C MET A 152 -2.33 -3.27 -4.97
N ILE A 153 -1.27 -2.47 -4.78
CA ILE A 153 -1.42 -1.02 -4.54
C ILE A 153 -2.15 -0.38 -5.72
N SER A 154 -1.79 -0.73 -6.95
CA SER A 154 -2.45 -0.23 -8.16
C SER A 154 -3.93 -0.64 -8.23
N SER A 155 -4.25 -1.89 -7.90
CA SER A 155 -5.64 -2.36 -7.84
C SER A 155 -6.45 -1.67 -6.74
N ILE A 156 -5.86 -1.44 -5.56
CA ILE A 156 -6.50 -0.69 -4.46
C ILE A 156 -6.84 0.73 -4.90
N GLU A 157 -5.89 1.45 -5.51
CA GLU A 157 -6.11 2.80 -6.03
C GLU A 157 -7.28 2.84 -7.03
N GLN A 158 -7.31 1.87 -7.95
CA GLN A 158 -8.37 1.75 -8.97
C GLN A 158 -9.73 1.43 -8.35
N GLU A 159 -9.80 0.46 -7.43
CA GLU A 159 -11.07 0.04 -6.81
C GLU A 159 -11.65 1.12 -5.91
N LEU A 160 -10.81 1.83 -5.15
CA LEU A 160 -11.27 2.97 -4.35
C LEU A 160 -11.83 4.08 -5.24
N SER A 161 -11.12 4.41 -6.32
CA SER A 161 -11.60 5.40 -7.30
C SER A 161 -12.90 4.95 -7.97
N ALA A 162 -13.00 3.70 -8.40
CA ALA A 162 -14.17 3.16 -9.09
C ALA A 162 -15.39 3.06 -8.16
N ALA A 163 -15.16 2.79 -6.88
CA ALA A 163 -16.20 2.78 -5.84
C ALA A 163 -16.65 4.20 -5.42
N GLY A 164 -16.05 5.26 -5.97
CA GLY A 164 -16.36 6.65 -5.63
C GLY A 164 -15.89 7.05 -4.23
N VAL A 165 -14.92 6.34 -3.65
CA VAL A 165 -14.35 6.67 -2.35
C VAL A 165 -13.57 7.97 -2.45
N ARG A 166 -13.87 8.94 -1.59
CA ARG A 166 -13.15 10.21 -1.56
C ARG A 166 -11.80 10.07 -0.88
N GLN A 167 -10.83 10.84 -1.36
CA GLN A 167 -9.50 10.93 -0.76
C GLN A 167 -9.58 11.70 0.57
N SER A 168 -8.72 11.36 1.51
CA SER A 168 -8.50 12.21 2.67
C SER A 168 -7.71 13.47 2.29
N SER A 169 -8.02 14.61 2.91
CA SER A 169 -7.15 15.79 2.91
C SER A 169 -6.01 15.73 3.93
N HIS A 170 -5.88 14.64 4.68
CA HIS A 170 -4.97 14.47 5.83
C HIS A 170 -4.05 13.26 5.67
N ARG A 171 -3.34 13.17 4.54
CA ARG A 171 -2.22 12.21 4.42
C ARG A 171 -1.21 12.47 5.55
N PRO A 172 -0.70 11.44 6.24
CA PRO A 172 0.20 11.66 7.36
C PRO A 172 1.52 12.31 6.92
N ASP A 173 1.94 13.35 7.64
CA ASP A 173 3.23 14.03 7.39
C ASP A 173 4.44 13.09 7.49
N SER A 174 4.30 11.93 8.12
CA SER A 174 5.37 10.96 8.27
C SER A 174 5.72 10.17 7.01
N ASP A 175 4.86 10.21 6.00
CA ASP A 175 4.90 9.31 4.86
C ASP A 175 5.32 10.04 3.57
N VAL A 176 5.66 9.26 2.56
CA VAL A 176 5.93 9.72 1.18
C VAL A 176 4.98 9.04 0.19
N SER A 177 4.71 9.66 -0.94
CA SER A 177 3.79 9.13 -1.94
C SER A 177 4.15 9.68 -3.32
N PRO A 178 4.20 8.86 -4.39
CA PRO A 178 4.41 9.36 -5.74
C PRO A 178 3.16 10.10 -6.23
N GLY A 179 3.31 10.99 -7.22
CA GLY A 179 2.21 11.83 -7.71
C GLY A 179 1.00 11.09 -8.31
N HIS A 180 1.13 9.79 -8.62
CA HIS A 180 0.03 8.97 -9.15
C HIS A 180 -0.70 8.15 -8.07
N TRP A 181 -0.30 8.23 -6.79
CA TRP A 181 -1.02 7.62 -5.68
C TRP A 181 -1.94 8.66 -5.04
N SER A 182 -3.24 8.40 -5.15
CA SER A 182 -4.29 9.24 -4.60
C SER A 182 -4.54 8.90 -3.13
N TYR A 183 -4.55 7.62 -2.79
CA TYR A 183 -4.91 7.13 -1.46
C TYR A 183 -3.69 6.65 -0.67
N ALA A 184 -2.76 5.97 -1.34
CA ALA A 184 -1.63 5.29 -0.73
C ALA A 184 -0.48 6.24 -0.36
N SER A 185 0.20 5.91 0.74
CA SER A 185 1.46 6.51 1.17
C SER A 185 2.34 5.45 1.83
N TYR A 186 3.65 5.66 1.81
CA TYR A 186 4.64 4.72 2.31
C TYR A 186 5.44 5.29 3.47
N ARG A 187 5.81 4.40 4.39
CA ARG A 187 6.74 4.66 5.49
C ARG A 187 7.46 3.38 5.88
N ASN A 188 8.75 3.47 6.21
CA ASN A 188 9.46 2.40 6.90
C ASN A 188 9.58 2.70 8.39
N GLU A 189 9.02 1.88 9.28
CA GLU A 189 8.99 2.20 10.71
C GLU A 189 10.31 2.05 11.45
N HIS A 190 11.25 1.26 10.94
CA HIS A 190 12.58 1.13 11.54
C HIS A 190 13.48 2.32 11.21
N LYS A 191 13.18 3.02 10.11
CA LYS A 191 14.02 4.10 9.57
C LYS A 191 13.40 5.48 9.65
N SER A 192 12.20 5.60 10.23
CA SER A 192 11.46 6.85 10.28
C SER A 192 10.54 6.95 11.49
N ASN A 193 10.16 8.17 11.87
CA ASN A 193 9.24 8.44 12.99
C ASN A 193 7.92 9.11 12.53
N ARG A 194 6.95 9.17 13.44
CA ARG A 194 5.59 9.63 13.14
C ARG A 194 5.45 11.15 12.99
N SER A 195 6.53 11.94 13.12
CA SER A 195 6.46 13.41 13.06
C SER A 195 6.62 13.97 11.65
N GLY A 196 7.36 13.29 10.77
CA GLY A 196 7.58 13.74 9.40
C GLY A 196 8.55 14.92 9.30
N THR A 197 9.74 14.69 8.73
CA THR A 197 10.71 15.75 8.47
C THR A 197 11.18 15.66 7.02
N SER A 198 11.65 16.76 6.42
CA SER A 198 12.15 16.73 5.04
C SER A 198 13.33 15.77 4.85
N ASN A 199 14.17 15.60 5.87
CA ASN A 199 15.24 14.58 5.86
C ASN A 199 14.67 13.16 5.83
N GLN A 200 13.63 12.91 6.63
CA GLN A 200 12.93 11.63 6.62
C GLN A 200 12.27 11.35 5.27
N HIS A 201 11.63 12.34 4.64
CA HIS A 201 11.03 12.17 3.32
C HIS A 201 12.06 11.78 2.27
N ARG A 202 13.20 12.49 2.20
CA ARG A 202 14.28 12.14 1.27
C ARG A 202 14.80 10.72 1.48
N ASN A 203 14.92 10.29 2.74
CA ASN A 203 15.36 8.93 3.05
C ASN A 203 14.32 7.89 2.62
N LEU A 204 13.03 8.16 2.88
CA LEU A 204 11.93 7.28 2.48
C LEU A 204 11.78 7.19 0.94
N GLU A 205 11.97 8.30 0.22
CA GLU A 205 11.99 8.33 -1.26
C GLU A 205 13.18 7.54 -1.85
N ALA A 206 14.27 7.43 -1.09
CA ALA A 206 15.45 6.66 -1.45
C ALA A 206 15.35 5.18 -1.04
N GLU A 207 14.31 4.77 -0.31
CA GLU A 207 14.16 3.37 0.12
C GLU A 207 13.94 2.44 -1.09
N PRO A 208 14.74 1.37 -1.25
CA PRO A 208 14.61 0.46 -2.39
C PRO A 208 13.22 -0.15 -2.52
N PHE A 209 12.57 -0.47 -1.38
CA PHE A 209 11.21 -0.98 -1.39
C PHE A 209 10.26 0.00 -2.07
N PHE A 210 10.26 1.26 -1.62
CA PHE A 210 9.40 2.31 -2.17
C PHE A 210 9.64 2.50 -3.67
N GLN A 211 10.90 2.70 -4.07
CA GLN A 211 11.26 2.92 -5.48
C GLN A 211 10.83 1.77 -6.40
N LEU A 212 10.76 0.54 -5.89
CA LEU A 212 10.37 -0.64 -6.64
C LEU A 212 8.85 -0.85 -6.68
N VAL A 213 8.07 -0.37 -5.72
CA VAL A 213 6.59 -0.50 -5.76
C VAL A 213 5.89 0.74 -6.28
N SER A 214 6.57 1.89 -6.34
CA SER A 214 5.96 3.21 -6.59
C SER A 214 6.37 3.85 -7.91
N PHE A 215 7.03 3.13 -8.83
CA PHE A 215 7.42 3.70 -10.11
C PHE A 215 6.23 3.78 -11.08
N SER A 216 6.15 4.89 -11.82
CA SER A 216 5.13 5.09 -12.86
C SER A 216 5.40 4.23 -14.09
N ASP A 217 4.37 3.67 -14.72
CA ASP A 217 4.53 2.91 -15.97
C ASP A 217 5.02 3.75 -17.15
N GLY A 218 4.84 5.07 -17.10
CA GLY A 218 5.41 6.01 -18.08
C GLY A 218 6.92 6.25 -17.94
N ALA A 219 7.57 5.71 -16.91
CA ALA A 219 9.02 5.85 -16.69
C ALA A 219 9.85 4.78 -17.43
N SER A 220 9.33 4.17 -18.50
CA SER A 220 10.13 3.33 -19.40
C SER A 220 11.07 4.22 -20.22
N GLY A 221 12.25 4.45 -19.68
CA GLY A 221 13.50 4.64 -20.42
C GLY A 221 13.48 5.65 -21.56
N SER A 222 13.52 6.94 -21.24
CA SER A 222 14.20 7.88 -22.13
C SER A 222 15.71 7.68 -22.00
N SER A 223 16.23 6.58 -22.57
CA SER A 223 17.62 6.55 -23.01
C SER A 223 17.71 7.56 -24.15
N ARG A 224 18.20 8.76 -23.87
CA ARG A 224 18.61 9.70 -24.91
C ARG A 224 19.73 9.01 -25.69
N SER A 225 19.42 8.50 -26.87
CA SER A 225 20.43 8.20 -27.88
C SER A 225 20.96 9.54 -28.38
N SER A 226 22.09 9.97 -27.84
CA SER A 226 22.94 10.98 -28.47
C SER A 226 23.72 10.31 -29.60
N ALA A 227 23.34 10.62 -30.84
CA ALA A 227 23.93 10.35 -32.17
C ALA A 227 22.75 9.97 -33.09
N ASP A 228 22.38 10.70 -34.15
CA ASP A 228 23.21 11.29 -35.17
C ASP A 228 22.67 12.64 -35.69
N HIS A 229 23.59 13.56 -35.94
CA HIS A 229 23.38 14.65 -36.89
C HIS A 229 23.35 14.06 -38.31
N GLN A 230 22.17 14.02 -38.94
CA GLN A 230 22.08 14.00 -40.39
C GLN A 230 21.53 15.34 -40.87
N ALA A 231 22.43 16.12 -41.46
CA ALA A 231 22.12 17.32 -42.21
C ALA A 231 21.18 16.96 -43.38
N LEU A 232 20.02 17.61 -43.42
CA LEU A 232 19.11 17.58 -44.57
C LEU A 232 19.76 18.35 -45.72
N LEU A 233 20.25 17.64 -46.74
CA LEU A 233 20.52 18.25 -48.05
C LEU A 233 19.18 18.58 -48.72
N PRO A 234 19.04 19.74 -49.40
CA PRO A 234 17.83 20.08 -50.12
C PRO A 234 17.71 19.29 -51.43
N PRO A 235 16.48 19.03 -51.92
CA PRO A 235 16.24 18.28 -53.15
C PRO A 235 16.63 19.04 -54.43
N PRO A 236 16.91 18.34 -55.54
CA PRO A 236 17.69 18.84 -56.67
C PRO A 236 16.91 19.69 -57.71
N TRP A 237 15.84 20.39 -57.34
CA TRP A 237 15.06 21.20 -58.29
C TRP A 237 14.82 22.66 -57.84
N ALA A 238 15.60 23.15 -56.88
CA ALA A 238 15.66 24.58 -56.57
C ALA A 238 16.85 25.24 -57.28
N ARG A 239 16.70 25.51 -58.59
CA ARG A 239 17.35 26.62 -59.31
C ARG A 239 16.45 27.12 -60.41
#